data_AF-A0A2E7P2K9-F1
#
_entry.id   AF-A0A2E7P2K9-F1
#
_cell.length_a   1.000
_cell.length_b   1.000
_cell.length_c   1.000
_cell.angle_alpha   90.00
_cell.angle_beta   90.00
_cell.angle_gamma   90.00
#
_symmetry.space_group_name_H-M   'P 1'
#
loop_
_entity.id
_entity.type
_entity.pdbx_description
1 polymer ?
#
loop_
_entity_poly.entity_id
_entity_poly.type
_entity_poly.pdbx_seq_one_letter_code
_entity_poly.pdbx_strand_id
1 'polypeptide(L)' 'MNSKRRALLGAAICMSLGSAVSFPAFAADKPLTMGFSQVGAESEWRTANTVSIKDAAKQAGVNLKFADAQQKQ' A
#
# COMPACT_ATOMS: atom_id res chain seq x y z
N MET A 1 14.03 58.93 3.17
CA MET A 1 13.61 57.57 2.76
C MET A 1 14.17 56.62 3.81
N ASN A 2 13.43 56.44 4.91
CA ASN A 2 13.95 55.96 6.20
C ASN A 2 13.40 54.55 6.51
N SER A 3 14.15 53.51 6.15
CA SER A 3 13.82 52.10 6.48
C SER A 3 14.82 51.43 7.43
N LYS A 4 15.57 52.22 8.21
CA LYS A 4 16.33 51.70 9.35
C LYS A 4 15.51 51.99 10.61
N ARG A 5 15.29 50.99 11.48
CA ARG A 5 14.63 51.06 12.81
C ARG A 5 13.14 50.68 12.88
N ARG A 6 12.73 49.56 12.27
CA ARG A 6 11.53 48.85 12.74
C ARG A 6 11.90 47.39 12.98
N ALA A 7 12.08 47.09 14.27
CA ALA A 7 11.89 45.79 14.92
C ALA A 7 12.52 44.56 14.21
N LEU A 8 13.72 44.08 14.52
CA LEU A 8 14.15 43.54 15.82
C LEU A 8 12.99 42.97 16.67
N LEU A 9 13.09 41.66 16.97
CA LEU A 9 12.38 40.86 17.98
C LEU A 9 11.19 39.99 17.52
N GLY A 10 11.43 38.66 17.61
CA GLY A 10 10.44 37.60 17.83
C GLY A 10 9.90 36.96 16.54
N ALA A 11 10.14 35.70 16.18
CA ALA A 11 10.49 34.53 16.96
C ALA A 11 11.37 33.59 16.12
N ALA A 12 12.65 33.48 16.50
CA ALA A 12 13.50 32.36 16.12
C ALA A 12 13.40 31.31 17.23
N ILE A 13 12.28 30.58 17.28
CA ILE A 13 12.10 29.43 18.20
C ILE A 13 11.35 28.33 17.43
N CYS A 14 11.92 27.13 17.49
CA CYS A 14 11.39 25.84 17.02
C CYS A 14 11.43 25.57 15.51
N MET A 15 12.51 24.94 15.04
CA MET A 15 12.43 23.59 14.42
C MET A 15 13.79 22.98 14.07
N SER A 16 14.82 23.25 14.88
CA SER A 16 15.94 22.32 15.05
C SER A 16 15.61 21.39 16.23
N LEU A 17 14.74 20.41 16.01
CA LEU A 17 14.64 19.25 16.88
C LEU A 17 14.56 18.01 15.99
N GLY A 18 15.67 17.27 15.97
CA GLY A 18 15.71 15.85 15.59
C GLY A 18 14.90 15.02 16.58
N SER A 19 13.61 15.29 16.68
CA SER A 19 12.64 14.45 17.35
C SER A 19 12.07 13.54 16.29
N ALA A 20 12.40 12.26 16.43
CA ALA A 20 11.84 11.15 15.67
C ALA A 20 10.34 11.36 15.44
N VAL A 21 9.97 11.81 14.25
CA VAL A 21 8.65 11.54 13.70
C VAL A 21 8.61 10.04 13.47
N SER A 22 8.20 9.32 14.51
CA SER A 22 7.90 7.90 14.43
C SER A 22 6.69 7.78 13.52
N PHE A 23 6.93 7.65 12.23
CA PHE A 23 5.91 7.18 11.30
C PHE A 23 5.42 5.83 11.83
N PRO A 24 4.10 5.60 11.92
CA PRO A 24 3.61 4.28 12.24
C PRO A 24 4.16 3.32 11.19
N ALA A 25 5.04 2.42 11.61
CA ALA A 25 5.48 1.32 10.77
C ALA A 25 4.22 0.52 10.42
N PHE A 26 3.77 0.60 9.16
CA PHE A 26 2.73 -0.28 8.66
C PHE A 26 3.23 -1.71 8.90
N ALA A 27 2.51 -2.44 9.75
CA ALA A 27 2.90 -3.74 10.26
C ALA A 27 3.40 -4.65 9.12
N ALA A 28 4.72 -4.83 9.05
CA ALA A 28 5.39 -5.56 7.97
C ALA A 28 5.33 -7.08 8.14
N ASP A 29 4.68 -7.57 9.20
CA ASP A 29 4.84 -8.97 9.63
C ASP A 29 3.73 -9.90 9.15
N LYS A 30 2.63 -9.39 8.58
CA LYS A 30 1.51 -10.22 8.12
C LYS A 30 1.46 -10.30 6.60
N PRO A 31 1.47 -11.52 6.02
CA PRO A 31 1.19 -11.72 4.60
C PRO A 31 -0.09 -10.99 4.18
N LEU A 32 0.00 -10.14 3.16
CA LEU A 32 -1.16 -9.50 2.55
C LEU A 32 -2.16 -10.60 2.14
N THR A 33 -3.42 -10.48 2.53
CA THR A 33 -4.46 -11.44 2.14
C THR A 33 -5.26 -10.86 0.99
N MET A 34 -5.32 -11.59 -0.13
CA MET A 34 -6.04 -11.19 -1.34
C MET A 34 -7.07 -12.25 -1.72
N GLY A 35 -8.30 -11.83 -2.01
CA GLY A 35 -9.34 -12.71 -2.56
C GLY A 35 -9.37 -12.65 -4.08
N PHE A 36 -9.48 -13.80 -4.74
CA PHE A 36 -9.68 -13.89 -6.19
C PHE A 36 -10.77 -14.92 -6.50
N SER A 37 -11.86 -14.46 -7.13
CA SER A 37 -12.99 -15.31 -7.51
C SER A 37 -13.07 -15.38 -9.03
N GLN A 38 -12.82 -16.57 -9.58
CA GLN A 38 -12.91 -16.81 -11.02
C GLN A 38 -14.31 -17.34 -11.36
N VAL A 39 -15.07 -16.58 -12.16
CA VAL A 39 -16.33 -17.07 -12.72
C VAL A 39 -16.03 -17.76 -14.05
N GLY A 40 -16.24 -19.07 -14.11
CA GLY A 40 -16.11 -19.88 -15.34
C GLY A 40 -14.67 -20.07 -15.83
N ALA A 41 -14.42 -21.25 -16.41
CA ALA A 41 -13.12 -21.68 -16.95
C ALA A 41 -13.21 -22.11 -18.43
N GLU A 42 -14.23 -21.60 -19.14
CA GLU A 42 -14.56 -22.02 -20.51
C GLU A 42 -13.52 -21.59 -21.55
N SER A 43 -12.65 -20.63 -21.21
CA SER A 43 -11.56 -20.19 -22.08
C SER A 43 -10.18 -20.50 -21.50
N GLU A 44 -9.25 -20.82 -22.41
CA GLU A 44 -7.85 -21.03 -22.07
C GLU A 44 -7.23 -19.77 -21.45
N TRP A 45 -7.67 -18.58 -21.87
CA TRP A 45 -7.21 -17.31 -21.27
C TRP A 45 -7.61 -17.18 -19.80
N ARG A 46 -8.84 -17.56 -19.42
CA ARG A 46 -9.30 -17.51 -18.01
C ARG A 46 -8.53 -18.51 -17.15
N THR A 47 -8.22 -19.68 -17.71
CA THR A 47 -7.40 -20.69 -17.05
C THR A 47 -5.97 -20.19 -16.85
N ALA A 48 -5.34 -19.65 -17.90
CA ALA A 48 -4.00 -19.08 -17.83
C ALA A 48 -3.92 -17.89 -16.86
N ASN A 49 -4.93 -17.01 -16.83
CA ASN A 49 -5.01 -15.92 -15.87
C ASN A 49 -5.13 -16.40 -14.42
N THR A 50 -5.93 -17.46 -14.18
CA THR A 50 -6.02 -18.06 -12.84
C THR A 50 -4.68 -18.61 -12.38
N VAL A 51 -3.93 -19.25 -13.28
CA VAL A 51 -2.58 -19.74 -13.00
C VAL A 51 -1.64 -18.56 -12.73
N SER A 52 -1.66 -17.52 -13.56
CA SER A 52 -0.78 -16.36 -13.39
C SER A 52 -1.02 -15.63 -12.06
N ILE A 53 -2.27 -15.50 -11.62
CA ILE A 53 -2.64 -14.89 -10.33
C ILE A 53 -2.12 -15.73 -9.15
N LYS A 54 -2.24 -17.06 -9.24
CA LYS A 54 -1.74 -17.98 -8.19
C LYS A 54 -0.21 -17.88 -8.08
N ASP A 55 0.48 -17.85 -9.22
CA ASP A 55 1.93 -17.76 -9.25
C ASP A 55 2.42 -16.40 -8.74
N ALA A 56 1.80 -15.30 -9.17
CA ALA A 56 2.12 -13.96 -8.70
C ALA A 56 1.90 -13.81 -7.18
N ALA A 57 0.80 -14.35 -6.65
CA ALA A 57 0.54 -14.31 -5.22
C ALA A 57 1.58 -15.09 -4.42
N LYS A 58 1.99 -16.27 -4.91
CA LYS A 58 3.06 -17.07 -4.29
C LYS A 58 4.39 -16.33 -4.30
N GLN A 59 4.75 -15.71 -5.42
CA GLN A 59 5.99 -14.94 -5.57
C GLN A 59 6.01 -13.71 -4.66
N ALA A 60 4.86 -13.05 -4.49
CA ALA A 60 4.72 -11.86 -3.65
C ALA A 60 4.51 -12.17 -2.15
N GLY A 61 4.47 -13.44 -1.75
CA GLY A 61 4.20 -13.83 -0.35
C GLY A 61 2.79 -13.44 0.12
N VAL A 62 1.83 -13.38 -0.81
CA VAL A 62 0.43 -13.02 -0.56
C VAL A 62 -0.35 -14.28 -0.19
N ASN A 63 -1.16 -14.20 0.86
CA ASN A 63 -2.15 -15.21 1.19
C ASN A 63 -3.36 -15.10 0.25
N LEU A 64 -3.36 -15.90 -0.81
CA LEU A 64 -4.42 -15.90 -1.81
C LEU A 64 -5.59 -16.78 -1.39
N LYS A 65 -6.77 -16.18 -1.23
CA LYS A 65 -8.06 -16.88 -1.11
C LYS A 65 -8.69 -17.01 -2.50
N PHE A 66 -8.48 -18.16 -3.12
CA PHE A 66 -9.07 -18.48 -4.42
C PHE A 66 -10.48 -19.08 -4.27
N ALA A 67 -11.43 -18.62 -5.08
CA ALA A 67 -12.74 -19.23 -5.24
C ALA A 67 -13.05 -19.48 -6.73
N ASP A 68 -13.61 -20.64 -7.04
CA ASP A 68 -14.32 -20.87 -8.29
C ASP A 68 -15.78 -20.47 -8.06
N ALA A 69 -16.24 -19.43 -8.73
CA ALA A 69 -17.55 -18.82 -8.51
C ALA A 69 -18.71 -19.68 -9.05
N GLN A 70 -18.47 -20.89 -9.52
CA GLN A 70 -19.50 -21.86 -9.94
C GLN A 70 -20.47 -21.32 -10.99
N GLN A 71 -19.99 -20.46 -11.91
CA GLN A 71 -20.85 -19.77 -12.90
C GLN A 71 -21.95 -18.89 -12.28
N LYS A 72 -21.85 -18.53 -11.00
CA LYS A 72 -22.73 -17.56 -10.34
C LYS A 72 -22.09 -16.18 -10.48
N GLN A 73 -22.73 -15.32 -11.26
CA GLN A 73 -22.35 -13.92 -11.46
C GLN A 73 -23.08 -13.03 -10.47
#